data_AF-A0A2E1ST87-F1
#
_entry.id   AF-A0A2E1ST87-F1
#
_cell.length_a   1.000
_cell.length_b   1.000
_cell.length_c   1.000
_cell.angle_alpha   90.00
_cell.angle_beta   90.00
_cell.angle_gamma   90.00
#
_symmetry.space_group_name_H-M   'P 1'
#
loop_
_entity.id
_entity.type
_entity.pdbx_description
1 polymer ?
#
loop_
_entity_poly.entity_id
_entity_poly.type
_entity_poly.pdbx_seq_one_letter_code
_entity_poly.pdbx_strand_id
1 'polypeptide(L)'
;MSRQYNNSILTIFLLMIAIPSWASLTSKVDRTEIEADETLRLTVTYSGQAVSGEPNFGLLNRDFEIISNNSQQQYSWVNGQTTSSTDWNLLLLPKRQGRLSIPRFSYKKDTSNAISVLVGAVNAANKAKGNQPVFIQTSLDKNSAYIQEQVILTHRLHFSVPLQDISISEFEIPDAVIQQVSEERFNKPINGK
;
A
#
# COMPACT_ATOMS: atom_id res chain seq x y z
N MET A 1 2.42 -36.45 56.59
CA MET A 1 3.11 -36.60 55.29
C MET A 1 2.17 -36.41 54.06
N SER A 2 1.03 -35.72 54.16
CA SER A 2 0.06 -35.59 53.06
C SER A 2 0.01 -34.21 52.37
N ARG A 3 0.68 -33.17 52.90
CA ARG A 3 0.63 -31.80 52.33
C ARG A 3 1.52 -31.59 51.09
N GLN A 4 2.53 -32.43 50.86
CA GLN A 4 3.46 -32.27 49.72
C GLN A 4 2.86 -32.74 48.37
N TYR A 5 1.89 -33.67 48.40
CA TYR A 5 1.23 -34.16 47.20
C TYR A 5 0.28 -33.12 46.58
N ASN A 6 -0.43 -32.33 47.40
CA ASN A 6 -1.34 -31.29 46.89
C ASN A 6 -0.62 -30.16 46.16
N ASN A 7 0.56 -29.74 46.62
CA ASN A 7 1.35 -28.71 45.94
C ASN A 7 1.96 -29.24 44.63
N SER A 8 2.33 -30.52 44.59
CA SER A 8 2.85 -31.18 43.38
C SER A 8 1.77 -31.30 42.30
N ILE A 9 0.52 -31.61 42.68
CA ILE A 9 -0.63 -31.68 41.75
C ILE A 9 -0.96 -30.30 41.18
N LEU A 10 -0.91 -29.24 42.01
CA LEU A 10 -1.18 -27.87 41.58
C LEU A 10 -0.13 -27.37 40.56
N THR A 11 1.13 -27.76 40.73
CA THR A 11 2.23 -27.35 39.83
C THR A 11 2.15 -28.05 38.47
N ILE A 12 1.72 -29.32 38.45
CA ILE A 12 1.48 -30.08 37.22
C ILE A 12 0.27 -29.55 36.44
N PHE A 13 -0.79 -29.13 37.14
CA PHE A 13 -1.97 -28.54 36.50
C PHE A 13 -1.67 -27.17 35.86
N LEU A 14 -0.81 -26.35 36.50
CA LEU A 14 -0.44 -25.03 35.98
C LEU A 14 0.45 -25.11 34.71
N LEU A 15 1.24 -26.18 34.56
CA LEU A 15 2.09 -26.38 33.38
C LEU A 15 1.31 -26.82 32.13
N MET A 16 0.11 -27.42 32.29
CA MET A 16 -0.73 -27.86 31.16
C MET A 16 -1.49 -26.72 30.45
N ILE A 17 -1.44 -25.48 30.95
CA ILE A 17 -2.16 -24.33 30.38
C ILE A 17 -1.23 -23.46 29.50
N ALA A 18 0.04 -23.83 29.32
CA ALA A 18 0.94 -23.13 28.41
C ALA A 18 0.58 -23.43 26.94
N ILE A 19 -0.36 -22.66 26.37
CA ILE A 19 -0.67 -22.71 24.94
C ILE A 19 0.48 -22.02 24.20
N PRO A 20 1.27 -22.72 23.37
CA PRO A 20 2.28 -22.06 22.56
C PRO A 20 1.59 -21.12 21.57
N SER A 21 1.89 -19.82 21.65
CA SER A 21 1.53 -18.87 20.60
C SER A 21 2.48 -19.08 19.42
N TRP A 22 1.97 -19.67 18.33
CA TRP A 22 2.73 -19.77 17.10
C TRP A 22 2.62 -18.46 16.34
N ALA A 23 3.78 -17.90 15.98
CA ALA A 23 3.85 -16.85 14.99
C ALA A 23 3.36 -17.40 13.64
N SER A 24 2.84 -16.51 12.82
CA SER A 24 2.25 -16.83 11.52
C SER A 24 2.61 -15.72 10.55
N LEU A 25 2.86 -16.10 9.30
CA LEU A 25 3.11 -15.18 8.21
C LEU A 25 1.89 -15.17 7.27
N THR A 26 1.36 -13.99 6.97
CA THR A 26 0.18 -13.84 6.11
C THR A 26 0.42 -12.75 5.07
N SER A 27 -0.19 -12.90 3.90
CA SER A 27 -0.12 -11.91 2.83
C SER A 27 -1.54 -11.45 2.48
N LYS A 28 -1.72 -10.14 2.31
CA LYS A 28 -2.97 -9.51 1.89
C LYS A 28 -2.70 -8.43 0.86
N VAL A 29 -3.63 -8.26 -0.07
CA VAL A 29 -3.63 -7.14 -1.01
C VAL A 29 -4.82 -6.24 -0.73
N ASP A 30 -4.69 -4.96 -1.04
CA ASP A 30 -5.82 -4.02 -1.03
C ASP A 30 -6.87 -4.39 -2.08
N ARG A 31 -6.42 -4.85 -3.27
CA ARG A 31 -7.27 -5.22 -4.41
C ARG A 31 -6.71 -6.46 -5.12
N THR A 32 -7.61 -7.31 -5.61
CA THR A 32 -7.27 -8.51 -6.41
C THR A 32 -7.49 -8.31 -7.91
N GLU A 33 -8.01 -7.16 -8.32
CA GLU A 33 -8.21 -6.75 -9.70
C GLU A 33 -7.79 -5.29 -9.86
N ILE A 34 -6.87 -5.04 -10.80
CA ILE A 34 -6.29 -3.72 -11.07
C ILE A 34 -6.08 -3.54 -12.58
N GLU A 35 -5.89 -2.30 -13.03
CA GLU A 35 -5.46 -2.01 -14.40
C GLU A 35 -3.92 -1.99 -14.50
N ALA A 36 -3.38 -2.13 -15.71
CA ALA A 36 -1.93 -2.23 -15.93
C ALA A 36 -1.13 -0.98 -15.53
N ASP A 37 -1.76 0.18 -15.36
CA ASP A 37 -1.14 1.43 -14.89
C ASP A 37 -1.50 1.79 -13.44
N GLU A 38 -2.15 0.88 -12.72
CA GLU A 38 -2.45 1.04 -11.30
C GLU A 38 -1.45 0.29 -10.42
N THR A 39 -1.11 0.89 -9.29
CA THR A 39 -0.37 0.20 -8.23
C THR A 39 -1.32 -0.53 -7.28
N LEU A 40 -0.91 -1.68 -6.76
CA LEU A 40 -1.56 -2.37 -5.65
C LEU A 40 -0.69 -2.34 -4.39
N ARG A 41 -1.32 -2.46 -3.23
CA ARG A 41 -0.63 -2.54 -1.94
C ARG A 41 -0.64 -3.99 -1.46
N LEU A 42 0.55 -4.55 -1.26
CA LEU A 42 0.74 -5.85 -0.63
C LEU A 42 1.19 -5.62 0.82
N THR A 43 0.43 -6.14 1.78
CA THR A 43 0.81 -6.19 3.19
C THR A 43 1.16 -7.63 3.55
N VAL A 44 2.39 -7.83 4.01
CA VAL A 44 2.84 -9.11 4.56
C VAL A 44 2.99 -8.95 6.07
N THR A 45 2.18 -9.67 6.83
CA THR A 45 2.12 -9.57 8.30
C THR A 45 2.72 -10.80 8.93
N TYR A 46 3.69 -10.61 9.81
CA TYR A 46 4.22 -11.61 10.73
C TYR A 46 3.68 -11.35 12.13
N SER A 47 2.99 -12.33 12.73
CA SER A 47 2.44 -12.23 14.09
C SER A 47 3.52 -12.52 15.16
N GLY A 48 4.57 -11.72 15.11
CA GLY A 48 5.63 -11.65 16.11
C GLY A 48 6.55 -10.47 15.84
N GLN A 49 7.63 -10.39 16.60
CA GLN A 49 8.66 -9.38 16.37
C GLN A 49 9.73 -9.89 15.39
N ALA A 50 9.87 -9.22 14.24
CA ALA A 50 11.02 -9.36 13.37
C ALA A 50 12.19 -8.54 13.95
N VAL A 51 13.07 -9.19 14.70
CA VAL A 51 14.26 -8.55 15.29
C VAL A 51 15.32 -8.23 14.23
N SER A 52 15.36 -9.01 13.14
CA SER A 52 16.21 -8.73 11.98
C SER A 52 15.68 -9.43 10.72
N GLY A 53 15.96 -8.81 9.57
CA GLY A 53 15.63 -9.33 8.24
C GLY A 53 14.17 -9.16 7.83
N GLU A 54 13.92 -9.43 6.56
CA GLU A 54 12.60 -9.44 5.92
C GLU A 54 12.42 -10.73 5.11
N PRO A 55 11.18 -11.12 4.76
CA PRO A 55 10.96 -12.15 3.76
C PRO A 55 11.62 -11.77 2.43
N ASN A 56 12.13 -12.75 1.69
CA ASN A 56 12.69 -12.46 0.37
C ASN A 56 11.57 -12.13 -0.64
N PHE A 57 11.43 -10.85 -0.96
CA PHE A 57 10.44 -10.34 -1.91
C PHE A 57 10.92 -10.37 -3.38
N GLY A 58 12.15 -10.80 -3.65
CA GLY A 58 12.73 -10.80 -5.01
C GLY A 58 11.95 -11.61 -6.04
N LEU A 59 11.17 -12.61 -5.60
CA LEU A 59 10.28 -13.39 -6.47
C LEU A 59 9.16 -12.54 -7.11
N LEU A 60 8.80 -11.40 -6.51
CA LEU A 60 7.83 -10.45 -7.08
C LEU A 60 8.35 -9.81 -8.36
N ASN A 61 9.67 -9.61 -8.49
CA ASN A 61 10.27 -8.89 -9.61
C ASN A 61 10.00 -9.51 -10.99
N ARG A 62 9.55 -10.78 -11.03
CA ARG A 62 9.13 -11.45 -12.26
C ARG A 62 7.89 -10.79 -12.87
N ASP A 63 6.91 -10.44 -12.05
CA ASP A 63 5.59 -10.00 -12.50
C ASP A 63 5.25 -8.57 -12.08
N PHE A 64 5.96 -8.04 -11.07
CA PHE A 64 5.74 -6.72 -10.49
C PHE A 64 7.06 -5.95 -10.38
N GLU A 65 6.97 -4.63 -10.45
CA GLU A 65 7.99 -3.70 -10.01
C GLU A 65 7.66 -3.26 -8.58
N ILE A 66 8.66 -3.30 -7.68
CA ILE A 66 8.51 -2.87 -6.29
C ILE A 66 8.84 -1.38 -6.22
N ILE A 67 7.81 -0.54 -6.14
CA ILE A 67 7.94 0.92 -6.06
C ILE A 67 8.40 1.36 -4.68
N SER A 68 7.88 0.72 -3.64
CA SER A 68 8.35 0.93 -2.26
C SER A 68 8.17 -0.33 -1.41
N ASN A 69 8.96 -0.43 -0.35
CA ASN A 69 8.88 -1.47 0.66
C ASN A 69 9.17 -0.81 2.03
N ASN A 70 8.19 -0.83 2.92
CA ASN A 70 8.30 -0.24 4.26
C ASN A 70 7.91 -1.26 5.32
N SER A 71 8.73 -1.42 6.35
CA SER A 71 8.43 -2.28 7.49
C SER A 71 7.93 -1.46 8.68
N GLN A 72 6.81 -1.86 9.28
CA GLN A 72 6.24 -1.26 10.48
C GLN A 72 6.15 -2.32 11.58
N GLN A 73 6.72 -2.04 12.74
CA GLN A 73 6.48 -2.85 13.93
C GLN A 73 5.27 -2.32 14.67
N GLN A 74 4.35 -3.22 15.03
CA GLN A 74 3.18 -2.93 15.85
C GLN A 74 3.28 -3.68 17.18
N TYR A 75 2.96 -2.96 18.26
CA TYR A 75 2.83 -3.51 19.60
C TYR A 75 1.44 -3.17 20.11
N SER A 76 0.72 -4.17 20.59
CA SER A 76 -0.61 -3.96 21.17
C SER A 76 -0.70 -4.67 22.51
N TRP A 77 -1.20 -3.94 23.51
CA TRP A 77 -1.47 -4.45 24.85
C TRP A 77 -2.97 -4.35 25.10
N VAL A 78 -3.64 -5.50 25.09
CA VAL A 78 -5.10 -5.59 25.29
C VAL A 78 -5.38 -6.61 26.39
N ASN A 79 -6.09 -6.20 27.44
CA ASN A 79 -6.48 -7.05 28.57
C ASN A 79 -5.32 -7.85 29.20
N GLY A 80 -4.14 -7.24 29.33
CA GLY A 80 -2.95 -7.86 29.91
C GLY A 80 -2.21 -8.84 28.99
N GLN A 81 -2.68 -9.07 27.76
CA GLN A 81 -1.96 -9.82 26.75
C GLN A 81 -1.14 -8.88 25.86
N THR A 82 0.16 -9.17 25.74
CA THR A 82 1.06 -8.49 24.81
C THR A 82 1.05 -9.21 23.47
N THR A 83 0.68 -8.51 22.41
CA THR A 83 0.87 -8.97 21.03
C THR A 83 1.85 -8.06 20.30
N SER A 84 2.67 -8.66 19.45
CA SER A 84 3.59 -7.94 18.56
C SER A 84 3.41 -8.47 17.15
N SER A 85 3.45 -7.57 16.17
CA SER A 85 3.42 -7.94 14.76
C SER A 85 4.36 -7.04 13.96
N THR A 86 4.91 -7.59 12.88
CA THR A 86 5.67 -6.85 11.88
C THR A 86 4.91 -6.87 10.57
N ASP A 87 4.64 -5.70 10.00
CA ASP A 87 4.01 -5.53 8.70
C ASP A 87 5.03 -5.00 7.68
N TRP A 88 5.26 -5.74 6.60
CA TRP A 88 5.93 -5.22 5.40
C TRP A 88 4.86 -4.75 4.41
N ASN A 89 4.88 -3.46 4.10
CA ASN A 89 3.97 -2.79 3.18
C ASN A 89 4.71 -2.46 1.89
N LEU A 90 4.38 -3.21 0.84
CA LEU A 90 4.95 -3.06 -0.49
C LEU A 90 3.95 -2.36 -1.41
N LEU A 91 4.44 -1.41 -2.20
CA LEU A 91 3.70 -0.83 -3.32
C LEU A 91 4.20 -1.45 -4.61
N LEU A 92 3.31 -2.12 -5.34
CA LEU A 92 3.66 -2.93 -6.51
C LEU A 92 2.99 -2.38 -7.76
N LEU A 93 3.76 -2.24 -8.85
CA LEU A 93 3.26 -1.92 -10.19
C LEU A 93 3.35 -3.18 -11.07
N PRO A 94 2.28 -3.63 -11.74
CA PRO A 94 2.35 -4.81 -12.59
C PRO A 94 3.19 -4.54 -13.85
N LYS A 95 4.01 -5.52 -14.26
CA LYS A 95 4.84 -5.42 -15.48
C LYS A 95 4.11 -5.87 -16.75
N ARG A 96 3.01 -6.61 -16.59
CA ARG A 96 2.27 -7.22 -17.70
C ARG A 96 0.81 -7.46 -17.34
N GLN A 97 -0.04 -7.58 -18.35
CA GLN A 97 -1.47 -7.88 -18.21
C GLN A 97 -1.72 -9.37 -17.96
N GLY A 98 -2.93 -9.69 -17.50
CA GLY A 98 -3.39 -11.04 -17.25
C GLY A 98 -3.37 -11.42 -15.77
N ARG A 99 -3.41 -12.72 -15.49
CA ARG A 99 -3.43 -13.23 -14.12
C ARG A 99 -1.99 -13.35 -13.59
N LEU A 100 -1.61 -12.43 -12.72
CA LEU A 100 -0.31 -12.42 -12.04
C LEU A 100 -0.42 -13.10 -10.68
N SER A 101 0.68 -13.69 -10.22
CA SER A 101 0.73 -14.37 -8.93
C SER A 101 1.75 -13.71 -8.01
N ILE A 102 1.26 -13.34 -6.83
CA ILE A 102 2.10 -13.03 -5.67
C ILE A 102 2.46 -14.37 -5.02
N PRO A 103 3.74 -14.75 -5.01
CA PRO A 103 4.18 -16.04 -4.50
C PRO A 103 4.03 -16.11 -2.98
N ARG A 104 4.18 -17.33 -2.46
CA ARG A 104 4.34 -17.52 -1.01
C ARG A 104 5.69 -16.96 -0.59
N PHE A 105 5.70 -16.20 0.50
CA PHE A 105 6.94 -15.76 1.15
C PHE A 105 7.22 -16.65 2.34
N SER A 106 8.49 -16.82 2.67
CA SER A 106 8.90 -17.53 3.89
C SER A 106 9.72 -16.59 4.76
N TYR A 107 9.45 -16.64 6.05
CA TYR A 107 10.21 -15.94 7.07
C TYR A 107 10.34 -16.85 8.29
N LYS A 108 11.59 -17.16 8.67
CA LYS A 108 11.90 -18.17 9.69
C LYS A 108 11.27 -19.53 9.35
N LYS A 109 10.27 -19.97 10.12
CA LYS A 109 9.57 -21.25 9.96
C LYS A 109 8.19 -21.09 9.31
N ASP A 110 7.77 -19.85 9.08
CA ASP A 110 6.42 -19.53 8.66
C ASP A 110 6.38 -19.15 7.18
N THR A 111 5.31 -19.59 6.51
CA THR A 111 5.11 -19.37 5.08
C THR A 111 3.75 -18.72 4.84
N SER A 112 3.71 -17.70 4.01
CA SER A 112 2.48 -16.99 3.68
C SER A 112 1.61 -17.71 2.64
N ASN A 113 0.39 -17.22 2.47
CA ASN A 113 -0.48 -17.57 1.35
C ASN A 113 -0.02 -16.90 0.04
N ALA A 114 -0.20 -17.60 -1.07
CA ALA A 114 -0.08 -16.99 -2.41
C ALA A 114 -1.37 -16.24 -2.75
N ILE A 115 -1.27 -15.21 -3.59
CA ILE A 115 -2.40 -14.40 -4.03
C ILE A 115 -2.39 -14.30 -5.55
N SER A 116 -3.57 -14.41 -6.17
CA SER A 116 -3.75 -14.16 -7.59
C SER A 116 -4.32 -12.76 -7.80
N VAL A 117 -3.71 -12.00 -8.69
CA VAL A 117 -4.15 -10.65 -9.07
C VAL A 117 -4.50 -10.65 -10.55
N LEU A 118 -5.67 -10.16 -10.91
CA LEU A 118 -6.07 -9.96 -12.31
C LEU A 118 -5.68 -8.55 -12.75
N VAL A 119 -4.86 -8.46 -13.79
CA VAL A 119 -4.42 -7.19 -14.37
C VAL A 119 -5.11 -7.00 -15.72
N GLY A 120 -6.03 -6.04 -15.76
CA GLY A 120 -6.76 -5.66 -16.96
C GLY A 120 -5.99 -4.67 -17.84
N ALA A 121 -6.49 -4.46 -19.06
CA ALA A 121 -6.05 -3.34 -19.89
C ALA A 121 -6.46 -2.01 -19.25
N VAL A 122 -5.67 -0.97 -19.48
CA VAL A 122 -5.99 0.38 -19.04
C VAL A 122 -7.26 0.84 -19.76
N ASN A 123 -8.34 1.06 -19.01
CA ASN A 123 -9.53 1.66 -19.56
C ASN A 123 -9.38 3.18 -19.47
N ALA A 124 -9.23 3.83 -20.63
CA ALA A 124 -9.19 5.29 -20.71
C ALA A 124 -10.41 5.96 -20.04
N ALA A 125 -11.55 5.26 -19.95
CA ALA A 125 -12.74 5.69 -19.23
C ALA A 125 -12.63 5.61 -17.68
N ASN A 126 -11.82 4.69 -17.14
CA ASN A 126 -11.60 4.54 -15.68
C ASN A 126 -10.52 5.49 -15.15
N LYS A 127 -9.58 5.96 -15.98
CA LYS A 127 -8.71 7.12 -15.63
C LYS A 127 -9.50 8.34 -15.18
N ALA A 128 -10.72 8.52 -15.69
CA ALA A 128 -11.61 9.60 -15.28
C ALA A 128 -12.29 9.37 -13.91
N LYS A 129 -12.25 8.14 -13.35
CA LYS A 129 -12.96 7.73 -12.13
C LYS A 129 -12.13 7.72 -10.84
N GLY A 130 -10.92 8.29 -10.85
CA GLY A 130 -10.30 8.85 -9.64
C GLY A 130 -10.00 7.89 -8.48
N ASN A 131 -9.75 6.61 -8.74
CA ASN A 131 -9.48 5.63 -7.69
C ASN A 131 -8.00 5.56 -7.27
N GLN A 132 -7.19 6.54 -7.69
CA GLN A 132 -5.77 6.67 -7.32
C GLN A 132 -5.64 7.65 -6.13
N PRO A 133 -4.81 7.34 -5.12
CA PRO A 133 -4.68 8.17 -3.92
C PRO A 133 -4.09 9.57 -4.19
N VAL A 134 -3.37 9.73 -5.31
CA VAL A 134 -2.87 11.01 -5.82
C VAL A 134 -2.85 10.93 -7.35
N PHE A 135 -3.41 11.93 -8.05
CA PHE A 135 -3.31 12.05 -9.51
C PHE A 135 -3.46 13.50 -9.98
N ILE A 136 -2.93 13.81 -11.17
CA ILE A 136 -3.05 15.14 -11.79
C ILE A 136 -3.91 15.02 -13.05
N GLN A 137 -4.86 15.95 -13.20
CA GLN A 137 -5.58 16.18 -14.45
C GLN A 137 -5.07 17.44 -15.11
N THR A 138 -4.91 17.40 -16.42
CA THR A 138 -4.51 18.56 -17.23
C THR A 138 -5.57 18.80 -18.29
N SER A 139 -6.02 20.04 -18.44
CA SER A 139 -7.00 20.42 -19.46
C SER A 139 -6.63 21.74 -20.11
N LEU A 140 -6.94 21.88 -21.39
CA LEU A 140 -6.87 23.13 -22.13
C LEU A 140 -8.28 23.66 -22.35
N ASP A 141 -8.44 24.98 -22.40
CA ASP A 141 -9.70 25.62 -22.76
C ASP A 141 -10.06 25.47 -24.24
N LYS A 142 -9.06 25.20 -25.10
CA LYS A 142 -9.23 25.03 -26.54
C LYS A 142 -8.28 23.98 -27.15
N ASN A 143 -8.70 23.40 -28.27
CA ASN A 143 -7.96 22.37 -29.00
C ASN A 143 -7.06 22.91 -30.12
N SER A 144 -7.24 24.16 -30.51
CA SER A 144 -6.39 24.88 -31.46
C SER A 144 -6.36 26.36 -31.10
N ALA A 145 -5.24 27.02 -31.37
CA ALA A 145 -5.04 28.43 -31.09
C ALA A 145 -4.32 29.11 -32.27
N TYR A 146 -4.65 30.37 -32.51
CA TYR A 146 -3.95 31.24 -33.45
C TYR A 146 -2.69 31.84 -32.83
N ILE A 147 -1.83 32.41 -33.67
CA ILE A 147 -0.64 33.13 -33.22
C ILE A 147 -1.05 34.26 -32.27
N GLN A 148 -0.38 34.35 -31.11
CA GLN A 148 -0.65 35.33 -30.04
C GLN A 148 -2.04 35.20 -29.38
N GLU A 149 -2.77 34.12 -29.63
CA GLU A 149 -4.00 33.84 -28.91
C GLU A 149 -3.71 33.27 -27.51
N GLN A 150 -4.42 33.76 -26.50
CA GLN A 150 -4.33 33.20 -25.15
C GLN A 150 -4.91 31.77 -25.12
N VAL A 151 -4.19 30.85 -24.47
CA VAL A 151 -4.65 29.50 -24.17
C VAL A 151 -4.57 29.30 -22.66
N ILE A 152 -5.64 28.79 -22.05
CA ILE A 152 -5.69 28.52 -20.61
C ILE A 152 -5.39 27.03 -20.38
N LEU A 153 -4.22 26.76 -19.82
CA LEU A 153 -3.82 25.46 -19.30
C LEU A 153 -4.22 25.35 -17.83
N THR A 154 -5.02 24.35 -17.49
CA THR A 154 -5.43 24.08 -16.11
C THR A 154 -4.86 22.74 -15.63
N HIS A 155 -4.09 22.78 -14.54
CA HIS A 155 -3.68 21.60 -13.80
C HIS A 155 -4.54 21.43 -12.54
N ARG A 156 -5.06 20.23 -12.30
CA ARG A 156 -5.85 19.88 -11.11
C ARG A 156 -5.24 18.67 -10.42
N LEU A 157 -4.66 18.89 -9.25
CA LEU A 157 -4.15 17.83 -8.38
C LEU A 157 -5.28 17.30 -7.49
N HIS A 158 -5.52 16.00 -7.57
CA HIS A 158 -6.44 15.27 -6.70
C HIS A 158 -5.64 14.39 -5.75
N PHE A 159 -5.98 14.42 -4.46
CA PHE A 159 -5.34 13.59 -3.45
C PHE A 159 -6.32 13.18 -2.35
N SER A 160 -6.12 11.99 -1.79
CA SER A 160 -6.89 11.45 -0.65
C SER A 160 -6.05 11.31 0.62
N VAL A 161 -4.78 11.72 0.57
CA VAL A 161 -3.84 11.72 1.68
C VAL A 161 -3.24 13.11 1.85
N PRO A 162 -2.91 13.55 3.08
CA PRO A 162 -2.25 14.84 3.27
C PRO A 162 -0.90 14.86 2.54
N LEU A 163 -0.70 15.84 1.67
CA LEU A 163 0.56 16.10 0.98
C LEU A 163 1.32 17.20 1.74
N GLN A 164 2.60 16.96 1.99
CA GLN A 164 3.52 17.97 2.49
C GLN A 164 4.35 18.50 1.31
N ASP A 165 4.70 19.78 1.35
CA ASP A 165 5.62 20.42 0.40
C ASP A 165 5.22 20.32 -1.10
N ILE A 166 3.96 20.64 -1.40
CA ILE A 166 3.51 20.79 -2.79
C ILE A 166 4.26 21.97 -3.43
N SER A 167 5.15 21.67 -4.37
CA SER A 167 5.79 22.65 -5.24
C SER A 167 5.37 22.37 -6.68
N ILE A 168 4.96 23.44 -7.39
CA ILE A 168 4.66 23.40 -8.82
C ILE A 168 5.89 23.98 -9.50
N SER A 169 6.57 23.18 -10.31
CA SER A 169 7.64 23.68 -11.18
C SER A 169 7.03 24.54 -12.27
N GLU A 170 7.67 25.67 -12.56
CA GLU A 170 7.32 26.48 -13.74
C GLU A 170 7.45 25.62 -15.01
N PHE A 171 6.48 25.77 -15.90
CA PHE A 171 6.49 25.08 -17.19
C PHE A 171 7.19 25.98 -18.22
N GLU A 172 8.03 25.40 -19.08
CA GLU A 172 8.65 26.13 -20.18
C GLU A 172 8.14 25.57 -21.51
N ILE A 173 7.53 26.44 -22.32
CA ILE A 173 7.13 26.13 -23.69
C ILE A 173 7.95 27.03 -24.62
N PRO A 174 8.69 26.46 -25.59
CA PRO A 174 9.37 27.25 -26.61
C PRO A 174 8.40 28.17 -27.34
N ASP A 175 8.82 29.42 -27.57
CA ASP A 175 8.06 30.42 -28.33
C ASP A 175 6.67 30.78 -27.75
N ALA A 176 6.43 30.51 -26.46
CA ALA A 176 5.22 30.91 -25.76
C ALA A 176 5.55 31.69 -24.47
N VAL A 177 4.77 32.73 -24.20
CA VAL A 177 4.83 33.47 -22.94
C VAL A 177 3.90 32.79 -21.95
N ILE A 178 4.45 32.29 -20.85
CA ILE A 178 3.66 31.65 -19.79
C ILE A 178 3.41 32.66 -18.68
N GLN A 179 2.14 32.74 -18.27
CA GLN A 179 1.73 33.57 -17.15
C GLN A 179 0.77 32.79 -16.27
N GLN A 180 1.05 32.75 -14.97
CA GLN A 180 0.12 32.18 -14.00
C GLN A 180 -1.10 33.10 -13.87
N VAL A 181 -2.27 32.58 -14.24
CA VAL A 181 -3.53 33.33 -14.25
C VAL A 181 -4.29 33.16 -12.92
N SER A 182 -4.19 31.99 -12.28
CA SER A 182 -4.80 31.72 -10.98
C SER A 182 -4.13 30.56 -10.25
N GLU A 183 -4.23 30.57 -8.92
CA GLU A 183 -4.00 29.40 -8.06
C GLU A 183 -5.13 29.37 -7.03
N GLU A 184 -5.93 28.31 -7.07
CA GLU A 184 -7.03 28.12 -6.14
C GLU A 184 -6.92 26.76 -5.48
N ARG A 185 -7.04 26.74 -4.15
CA ARG A 185 -7.01 25.52 -3.34
C ARG A 185 -8.39 25.27 -2.78
N PHE A 186 -8.99 24.14 -3.14
CA PHE A 186 -10.29 23.75 -2.64
C PHE A 186 -10.20 22.39 -1.96
N ASN A 187 -10.63 22.35 -0.70
CA ASN A 187 -10.86 21.10 0.01
C ASN A 187 -12.32 20.71 -0.21
N LYS A 188 -12.56 19.67 -1.00
CA LYS A 188 -13.91 19.10 -1.17
C LYS A 188 -13.92 17.70 -0.58
N PRO A 189 -14.79 17.39 0.40
CA PRO A 189 -14.92 16.04 0.91
C PRO A 189 -15.43 15.12 -0.22
N ILE A 190 -14.72 14.02 -0.45
CA ILE A 190 -15.11 12.98 -1.40
C ILE A 190 -15.69 11.84 -0.56
N ASN A 191 -16.96 11.51 -0.76
CA ASN A 191 -17.72 10.46 -0.03
C ASN A 191 -18.09 10.76 1.43
N GLY A 192 -18.47 12.00 1.77
CA GLY A 192 -19.16 12.29 3.05
C GLY A 192 -18.32 12.05 4.31
N LYS A 193 -16.99 12.04 4.19
CA LYS A 193 -16.02 12.11 5.28
C LYS A 193 -14.91 13.07 4.91
#